data_AF-A0A6I1KIJ6-F1
#
_entry.id   AF-A0A6I1KIJ6-F1
#
_cell.length_a   1.000
_cell.length_b   1.000
_cell.length_c   1.000
_cell.angle_alpha   90.00
_cell.angle_beta   90.00
_cell.angle_gamma   90.00
#
_symmetry.space_group_name_H-M   'P 1'
#
loop_
_entity.id
_entity.type
_entity.pdbx_description
1 polymer ?
#
loop_
_entity_poly.entity_id
_entity_poly.type
_entity_poly.pdbx_seq_one_letter_code
_entity_poly.pdbx_strand_id
1 'polypeptide(L)' 'MGVGILVVYDDNTFDKVNYYRLDFLIKTGRVVKFRRSDGRWVSVADDPVRGDGGVYSGPDRRRKSTVRRVL' A
#
# COMPACT_ATOMS: atom_id res chain seq x y z
N MET A 1 18.91 -3.05 -10.59
CA MET A 1 18.13 -4.24 -10.16
C MET A 1 17.02 -3.77 -9.24
N GLY A 2 15.76 -4.04 -9.57
CA GLY A 2 14.62 -3.57 -8.76
C GLY A 2 14.48 -4.37 -7.46
N VAL A 3 14.15 -3.69 -6.36
CA VAL A 3 13.84 -4.35 -5.09
C VAL A 3 12.47 -5.01 -5.23
N GLY A 4 12.46 -6.34 -5.30
CA GLY A 4 11.22 -7.13 -5.26
C GLY A 4 10.65 -7.22 -3.83
N ILE A 5 9.34 -7.42 -3.75
CA ILE A 5 8.57 -7.53 -2.52
C ILE A 5 8.36 -9.00 -2.19
N LEU A 6 8.65 -9.40 -0.96
CA LEU A 6 8.37 -10.75 -0.49
C LEU A 6 6.87 -10.90 -0.24
N VAL A 7 6.28 -12.00 -0.70
CA VAL A 7 4.87 -12.32 -0.55
C VAL A 7 4.68 -13.75 -0.02
N VAL A 8 3.50 -13.98 0.55
CA VAL A 8 2.96 -15.30 0.89
C VAL A 8 1.67 -15.46 0.11
N TYR A 9 1.57 -16.50 -0.69
CA TYR A 9 0.36 -16.84 -1.44
C TYR A 9 -0.65 -17.58 -0.55
N ASP A 10 -1.87 -17.74 -1.05
CA ASP A 10 -2.96 -18.48 -0.40
C ASP A 10 -2.65 -19.96 -0.18
N ASP A 11 -1.78 -20.55 -1.00
CA ASP A 11 -1.22 -21.90 -0.82
C ASP A 11 -0.04 -21.96 0.16
N ASN A 12 0.22 -20.86 0.88
CA ASN A 12 1.30 -20.71 1.86
C ASN A 12 2.72 -20.80 1.27
N THR A 13 2.87 -20.68 -0.05
CA THR A 13 4.18 -20.57 -0.70
C THR A 13 4.72 -19.14 -0.64
N PHE A 14 6.05 -19.01 -0.74
CA PHE A 14 6.77 -17.75 -0.65
C PHE A 14 7.44 -17.40 -1.98
N ASP A 15 7.39 -16.11 -2.35
CA ASP A 15 8.04 -15.63 -3.56
C ASP A 15 8.43 -14.15 -3.43
N LYS A 16 9.27 -13.68 -4.35
CA LYS A 16 9.68 -12.29 -4.50
C LYS A 16 9.12 -11.73 -5.81
N VAL A 17 8.09 -10.91 -5.70
CA VAL A 17 7.40 -10.31 -6.85
C VAL A 17 7.84 -8.87 -7.10
N ASN A 18 7.70 -8.40 -8.34
CA ASN A 18 7.89 -6.99 -8.63
C ASN A 18 6.76 -6.14 -8.04
N TYR A 19 7.08 -4.91 -7.63
CA TYR A 19 6.12 -4.00 -6.98
C TYR A 19 4.83 -3.79 -7.80
N TYR A 20 4.94 -3.73 -9.14
CA TYR A 20 3.79 -3.50 -10.02
C TYR A 20 2.85 -4.71 -10.13
N ARG A 21 3.29 -5.92 -9.74
CA ARG A 21 2.42 -7.11 -9.69
C ARG A 21 1.68 -7.25 -8.37
N LEU A 22 2.18 -6.63 -7.29
CA LEU A 22 1.62 -6.80 -5.96
C LEU A 22 0.15 -6.34 -5.89
N ASP A 23 -0.17 -5.19 -6.47
CA ASP A 23 -1.55 -4.66 -6.48
C ASP A 23 -2.53 -5.62 -7.16
N PHE A 24 -2.14 -6.19 -8.30
CA PHE A 24 -2.93 -7.20 -9.00
C PHE A 24 -3.12 -8.46 -8.15
N LEU A 25 -2.06 -8.95 -7.49
CA LEU A 25 -2.13 -10.15 -6.65
C LEU A 25 -3.00 -9.95 -5.40
N ILE A 26 -2.97 -8.75 -4.81
CA ILE A 26 -3.86 -8.38 -3.70
C ILE A 26 -5.32 -8.33 -4.18
N LYS A 27 -5.60 -7.64 -5.29
CA LYS A 27 -6.96 -7.50 -5.84
C LYS A 27 -7.58 -8.83 -6.29
N THR A 28 -6.76 -9.76 -6.76
CA THR A 28 -7.20 -11.10 -7.17
C THR A 28 -7.24 -12.10 -6.02
N GLY A 29 -6.88 -11.69 -4.79
CA GLY A 29 -6.90 -12.55 -3.61
C GLY A 29 -5.82 -13.65 -3.60
N ARG A 30 -4.80 -13.56 -4.47
CA ARG A 30 -3.74 -14.57 -4.61
C ARG A 30 -2.69 -14.49 -3.51
N VAL A 31 -2.51 -13.31 -2.92
CA VAL A 31 -1.52 -13.06 -1.86
C VAL A 31 -2.25 -12.78 -0.55
N VAL A 32 -1.83 -13.48 0.51
CA VAL A 32 -2.38 -13.31 1.86
C VAL A 32 -1.48 -12.44 2.74
N LYS A 33 -0.17 -12.40 2.48
CA LYS A 33 0.78 -11.52 3.19
C LYS A 33 1.84 -10.93 2.27
N PHE A 34 2.30 -9.73 2.56
CA PHE A 34 3.47 -9.14 1.87
C PHE A 34 4.36 -8.34 2.82
N ARG A 35 5.65 -8.22 2.48
CA ARG A 35 6.65 -7.51 3.29
C ARG A 35 6.86 -6.08 2.79
N ARG A 36 6.61 -5.09 3.65
CA ARG A 36 6.87 -3.68 3.37
C ARG A 36 8.37 -3.37 3.47
N SER A 37 8.75 -2.18 2.98
CA SER A 37 10.13 -1.69 3.00
C SER A 37 10.69 -1.48 4.41
N ASP A 38 9.83 -1.29 5.42
CA ASP A 38 10.19 -1.24 6.83
C ASP A 38 10.50 -2.63 7.43
N GLY A 39 10.40 -3.69 6.62
CA GLY A 39 10.67 -5.06 7.00
C GLY A 39 9.51 -5.78 7.69
N ARG A 40 8.36 -5.13 7.89
CA ARG A 40 7.17 -5.73 8.51
C ARG A 40 6.31 -6.48 7.50
N TRP A 41 5.69 -7.57 7.95
CA TRP A 41 4.68 -8.29 7.19
C TRP A 41 3.31 -7.65 7.39
N VAL A 42 2.51 -7.64 6.33
CA VAL A 42 1.15 -7.12 6.29
C VAL A 42 0.24 -8.23 5.83
N SER A 43 -0.78 -8.55 6.64
CA SER A 43 -1.86 -9.47 6.30
C SER A 43 -2.91 -8.74 5.46
N VAL A 44 -3.21 -9.23 4.27
CA VAL A 44 -4.22 -8.60 3.39
C VAL A 44 -5.62 -8.67 4.02
N ALA A 45 -5.89 -9.69 4.84
CA ALA A 45 -7.17 -9.87 5.51
C ALA A 45 -7.35 -8.95 6.74
N ASP A 46 -6.27 -8.70 7.49
CA ASP A 46 -6.36 -8.06 8.81
C ASP A 46 -5.84 -6.63 8.84
N ASP A 47 -4.86 -6.31 7.97
CA ASP A 47 -4.20 -5.02 7.98
C ASP A 47 -4.77 -4.08 6.90
N PRO A 48 -4.84 -2.76 7.19
CA PRO A 48 -5.23 -1.79 6.19
C PRO A 48 -4.20 -1.75 5.05
N VAL A 49 -4.63 -2.27 3.90
CA VAL A 49 -3.93 -2.11 2.63
C VAL A 49 -4.29 -0.73 2.05
N ARG A 50 -3.30 0.13 1.87
CA ARG A 50 -3.50 1.45 1.23
C ARG A 50 -4.00 1.23 -0.21
N GLY A 51 -5.16 1.77 -0.58
CA GLY A 51 -5.63 1.67 -1.97
C GLY A 51 -7.08 2.05 -2.21
N ASP A 52 -7.97 1.87 -1.23
CA ASP A 52 -9.41 2.09 -1.43
C ASP A 52 -9.88 3.54 -1.30
N GLY A 53 -8.95 4.50 -1.44
CA GLY A 53 -9.21 5.94 -1.59
C GLY A 53 -10.62 6.39 -1.22
N GLY A 54 -10.89 6.64 0.05
CA GLY A 54 -12.16 7.24 0.45
C GLY A 54 -12.36 8.59 -0.25
N VAL A 55 -13.62 8.97 -0.49
CA VAL A 55 -13.97 10.30 -1.01
C VAL A 55 -13.48 11.34 -0.02
N TYR A 56 -12.31 11.92 -0.30
CA TYR A 56 -11.75 12.98 0.53
C TYR A 56 -12.47 14.28 0.19
N SER A 57 -13.44 14.66 1.02
CA SER A 57 -14.20 15.92 0.90
C SER A 57 -13.49 17.12 1.54
N GLY A 58 -12.21 16.97 1.93
CA GLY A 58 -11.45 18.03 2.59
C GLY A 58 -10.78 19.00 1.61
N PRO A 59 -10.25 20.13 2.11
CA PRO A 59 -9.55 21.11 1.28
C PRO A 59 -8.42 20.47 0.47
N ASP A 60 -8.21 20.98 -0.76
CA ASP A 60 -7.10 20.58 -1.63
C ASP A 60 -5.79 20.51 -0.83
N ARG A 61 -5.18 19.33 -0.78
CA ARG A 61 -3.97 19.07 0.03
C ARG A 61 -2.71 19.69 -0.55
N ARG A 62 -2.77 20.32 -1.73
CA ARG A 62 -1.63 20.94 -2.42
C ARG A 62 -1.61 22.45 -2.29
N ARG A 63 -2.64 23.09 -1.73
CA ARG A 63 -2.61 24.53 -1.45
C ARG A 63 -1.74 24.80 -0.23
N LYS A 64 -0.60 25.47 -0.45
CA LYS A 64 0.14 26.16 0.60
C LYS A 64 -0.84 27.12 1.28
N SER A 65 -1.16 26.89 2.54
CA SER A 65 -1.86 27.88 3.35
C SER A 65 -0.96 29.10 3.50
N THR A 66 -1.07 30.07 2.60
CA THR A 66 -0.58 31.42 2.88
C THR A 66 -1.53 32.01 3.91
N VAL A 67 -1.31 31.67 5.18
CA VAL A 67 -1.91 32.40 6.29
C VAL A 67 -1.22 33.75 6.33
N ARG A 68 -1.79 34.75 5.64
CA ARG A 68 -1.42 36.14 5.90
C ARG A 68 -1.97 36.50 7.28
N ARG A 69 -1.09 36.51 8.28
CA ARG A 69 -1.35 37.18 9.54
C ARG A 69 -1.37 38.67 9.24
N VAL A 70 -2.54 39.29 9.31
CA VAL A 70 -2.67 40.75 9.40
C VAL A 70 -2.68 41.08 10.88
N LEU A 71 -1.71 41.88 11.32
CA LEU A 71 -1.78 42.69 12.54
C LEU A 71 -2.16 44.11 12.11
#